data_AF-A0A915Y9F5-F1
#
_entry.id   AF-A0A915Y9F5-F1
#
_cell.length_a   1.000
_cell.length_b   1.000
_cell.length_c   1.000
_cell.angle_alpha   90.00
_cell.angle_beta   90.00
_cell.angle_gamma   90.00
#
_symmetry.space_group_name_H-M   'P 1'
#
loop_
_entity.id
_entity.type
_entity.pdbx_description
1 polymer ?
#
loop_
_entity_poly.entity_id
_entity_poly.type
_entity_poly.pdbx_seq_one_letter_code
_entity_poly.pdbx_strand_id
1 'polypeptide(L)'
;MKVLKNLLSFSSLVILSIMIVSCSSDKTETADANTTDVESTELNTRGMVNKVSAKAYYYKSLASFEHGHAKVELKDLASLEGKKVNLVVLYEADAPWAETFNSGKYDKTGDDNLNGLMESYELEIVKQFAIDEDNEGLVLEPNVALENAVETARELSLIDHVLMVHVKEVPQEENENTTADIN
;
A
#
# COMPACT_ATOMS: atom_id res chain seq x y z
N MET A 1 50.93 36.59 -5.90
CA MET A 1 51.71 36.33 -4.67
C MET A 1 50.94 36.90 -3.50
N LYS A 2 50.82 36.15 -2.38
CA LYS A 2 50.33 36.57 -1.03
C LYS A 2 48.80 36.73 -0.88
N VAL A 3 48.07 36.11 0.07
CA VAL A 3 48.38 35.18 1.19
C VAL A 3 47.08 34.48 1.62
N LEU A 4 47.17 33.21 2.06
CA LEU A 4 46.18 32.52 2.91
C LEU A 4 46.02 33.18 4.30
N LYS A 5 44.82 33.07 4.88
CA LYS A 5 44.53 33.01 6.34
C LYS A 5 43.26 32.15 6.48
N ASN A 6 43.26 30.88 6.88
CA ASN A 6 43.64 30.20 8.13
C ASN A 6 42.69 30.47 9.33
N LEU A 7 41.96 29.40 9.68
CA LEU A 7 41.52 28.89 11.00
C LEU A 7 40.58 29.69 11.92
N LEU A 8 39.51 29.00 12.37
CA LEU A 8 39.03 28.82 13.77
C LEU A 8 37.65 28.13 13.72
N SER A 9 37.56 26.80 13.82
CA SER A 9 37.32 26.01 15.03
C SER A 9 36.31 26.61 16.01
N PHE A 10 35.08 26.09 16.03
CA PHE A 10 34.26 26.06 17.24
C PHE A 10 33.61 24.68 17.37
N SER A 11 34.26 23.85 18.17
CA SER A 11 33.65 22.74 18.88
C SER A 11 32.64 23.29 19.89
N SER A 12 31.43 22.76 19.91
CA SER A 12 30.62 22.77 21.13
C SER A 12 29.88 21.44 21.24
N LEU A 13 30.48 20.58 22.05
CA LEU A 13 29.97 19.32 22.54
C LEU A 13 29.09 19.66 23.75
N VAL A 14 27.78 19.45 23.66
CA VAL A 14 26.89 19.49 24.83
C VAL A 14 26.43 18.07 25.11
N ILE A 15 27.09 17.46 26.09
CA ILE A 15 26.62 16.24 26.76
C ILE A 15 25.69 16.69 27.88
N LEU A 16 24.46 16.19 27.90
CA LEU A 16 23.70 16.12 29.15
C LEU A 16 22.94 14.79 29.22
N SER A 17 23.55 13.86 29.96
CA SER A 17 23.04 12.54 30.30
C SER A 17 21.95 12.66 31.37
N ILE A 18 20.76 12.13 31.10
CA ILE A 18 19.73 11.93 32.13
C ILE A 18 19.78 10.46 32.55
N MET A 19 20.12 10.23 33.82
CA MET A 19 19.99 8.93 34.47
C MET A 19 18.52 8.63 34.75
N ILE A 20 18.09 7.40 34.46
CA ILE A 20 16.86 6.84 35.05
C ILE A 20 17.10 5.38 35.46
N VAL A 21 17.23 5.23 36.79
CA VAL A 21 16.73 4.14 37.66
C VAL A 21 17.06 2.69 37.28
N SER A 22 18.02 2.12 38.02
CA SER A 22 18.08 0.68 38.33
C SER A 22 16.98 0.31 39.32
N CYS A 23 16.16 -0.69 39.00
CA CYS A 23 15.48 -1.51 40.00
C CYS A 23 16.10 -2.91 39.93
N SER A 24 17.01 -3.18 40.87
CA SER A 24 17.55 -4.50 41.13
C SER A 24 16.48 -5.35 41.82
N SER A 25 16.31 -6.59 41.37
CA SER A 25 15.84 -7.68 42.22
C SER A 25 16.69 -8.91 41.92
N ASP A 26 17.36 -9.37 42.98
CA ASP A 26 18.30 -10.47 43.02
C ASP A 26 17.63 -11.83 42.73
N LYS A 27 18.29 -12.58 41.84
CA LYS A 27 18.59 -14.03 41.86
C LYS A 27 17.48 -15.05 42.13
N THR A 28 17.27 -15.95 41.16
CA THR A 28 17.67 -17.36 41.35
C THR A 28 17.88 -18.05 39.99
N GLU A 29 19.03 -18.73 39.86
CA GLU A 29 19.43 -19.55 38.72
C GLU A 29 19.15 -21.02 39.07
N THR A 30 18.37 -21.73 38.25
CA THR A 30 18.50 -23.18 38.05
C THR A 30 18.09 -23.50 36.62
N ALA A 31 19.04 -24.04 35.87
CA ALA A 31 18.87 -24.58 34.54
C ALA A 31 17.93 -25.78 34.56
N ASP A 32 16.94 -25.78 33.68
CA ASP A 32 16.46 -27.00 33.04
C ASP A 32 16.32 -26.71 31.55
N ALA A 33 17.18 -27.38 30.79
CA ALA A 33 17.18 -27.36 29.34
C ALA A 33 16.00 -28.21 28.85
N ASN A 34 14.97 -27.55 28.33
CA ASN A 34 14.16 -28.13 27.28
C ASN A 34 13.87 -27.03 26.26
N THR A 35 14.79 -26.90 25.31
CA THR A 35 14.60 -26.10 24.10
C THR A 35 13.55 -26.80 23.24
N THR A 36 12.29 -26.43 23.45
CA THR A 36 11.36 -26.34 22.33
C THR A 36 11.53 -24.94 21.78
N ASP A 37 12.41 -24.86 20.78
CA ASP A 37 12.52 -23.76 19.83
C ASP A 37 11.17 -23.63 19.12
N VAL A 38 10.22 -22.98 19.80
CA VAL A 38 9.03 -22.43 19.14
C VAL A 38 9.52 -21.10 18.60
N GLU A 39 10.12 -21.20 17.42
CA GLU A 39 10.25 -20.09 16.49
C GLU A 39 8.89 -19.40 16.45
N SER A 40 8.81 -18.29 17.17
CA SER A 40 7.67 -17.41 17.13
C SER A 40 7.78 -16.73 15.79
N THR A 41 7.29 -17.43 14.76
CA THR A 41 6.85 -16.79 13.52
C THR A 41 5.72 -15.88 13.95
N GLU A 42 6.07 -14.67 14.39
CA GLU A 42 5.15 -13.55 14.46
C GLU A 42 4.75 -13.25 13.02
N LEU A 43 3.84 -14.09 12.50
CA LEU A 43 2.98 -13.78 11.38
C LEU A 43 2.37 -12.43 11.71
N ASN A 44 2.86 -11.41 11.00
CA ASN A 44 2.42 -10.04 11.11
C ASN A 44 0.90 -10.04 10.93
N THR A 45 0.19 -9.99 12.05
CA THR A 45 -1.27 -10.15 12.15
C THR A 45 -1.92 -8.80 11.96
N ARG A 46 -1.52 -8.08 10.89
CA ARG A 46 -2.23 -6.90 10.40
C ARG A 46 -3.57 -7.36 9.81
N GLY A 47 -4.56 -7.47 10.71
CA GLY A 47 -5.95 -7.69 10.36
C GLY A 47 -6.32 -9.12 9.99
N MET A 48 -6.42 -10.01 10.98
CA MET A 48 -7.28 -11.18 10.87
C MET A 48 -8.76 -10.75 10.95
N VAL A 49 -9.19 -9.87 10.03
CA VAL A 49 -10.58 -9.47 9.82
C VAL A 49 -10.92 -9.87 8.40
N ASN A 50 -11.38 -11.11 8.25
CA ASN A 50 -11.89 -11.70 7.01
C ASN A 50 -11.08 -11.36 5.75
N LYS A 51 -10.17 -12.28 5.41
CA LYS A 51 -9.54 -12.46 4.08
C LYS A 51 -10.62 -12.70 3.01
N VAL A 52 -11.48 -11.70 2.78
CA VAL A 52 -12.34 -11.64 1.61
C VAL A 52 -11.41 -11.19 0.50
N SER A 53 -10.76 -12.18 -0.12
CA SER A 53 -10.34 -12.18 -1.51
C SER A 53 -11.06 -11.04 -2.24
N ALA A 54 -10.38 -9.91 -2.42
CA ALA A 54 -11.02 -8.75 -3.02
C ALA A 54 -11.42 -9.18 -4.43
N LYS A 55 -12.73 -9.33 -4.69
CA LYS A 55 -13.23 -9.84 -5.98
C LYS A 55 -12.59 -9.07 -7.16
N ALA A 56 -12.34 -7.78 -6.96
CA ALA A 56 -11.60 -6.89 -7.87
C ALA A 56 -10.16 -7.32 -8.20
N TYR A 57 -9.41 -7.88 -7.25
CA TYR A 57 -8.05 -8.38 -7.47
C TYR A 57 -8.03 -9.47 -8.56
N TYR A 58 -9.04 -10.34 -8.57
CA TYR A 58 -9.18 -11.46 -9.51
C TYR A 58 -9.84 -11.06 -10.84
N TYR A 59 -10.33 -9.83 -10.98
CA TYR A 59 -10.84 -9.36 -12.26
C TYR A 59 -9.73 -9.23 -13.29
N LYS A 60 -10.12 -9.33 -14.57
CA LYS A 60 -9.21 -9.18 -15.69
C LYS A 60 -8.52 -7.83 -15.61
N SER A 61 -7.19 -7.83 -15.67
CA SER A 61 -6.40 -6.61 -15.80
C SER A 61 -6.50 -6.12 -17.22
N LEU A 62 -6.93 -4.87 -17.39
CA LEU A 62 -6.95 -4.16 -18.66
C LEU A 62 -5.60 -3.50 -18.94
N ALA A 63 -4.93 -3.02 -17.89
CA ALA A 63 -3.58 -2.52 -17.92
C ALA A 63 -2.89 -2.78 -16.57
N SER A 64 -1.55 -2.73 -16.58
CA SER A 64 -0.73 -2.85 -15.37
C SER A 64 0.46 -1.91 -15.48
N PHE A 65 0.76 -1.19 -14.41
CA PHE A 65 1.85 -0.23 -14.32
C PHE A 65 2.75 -0.57 -13.15
N GLU A 66 4.05 -0.51 -13.37
CA GLU A 66 5.09 -0.74 -12.37
C GLU A 66 6.12 0.38 -12.52
N HIS A 67 6.31 1.18 -11.47
CA HIS A 67 7.21 2.33 -11.48
C HIS A 67 6.98 3.28 -12.68
N GLY A 68 5.72 3.55 -13.01
CA GLY A 68 5.33 4.41 -14.13
C GLY A 68 5.42 3.77 -15.51
N HIS A 69 5.83 2.50 -15.62
CA HIS A 69 5.96 1.79 -16.88
C HIS A 69 4.85 0.76 -17.08
N ALA A 70 4.21 0.77 -18.24
CA ALA A 70 3.23 -0.24 -18.61
C ALA A 70 3.88 -1.61 -18.83
N LYS A 71 3.32 -2.66 -18.22
CA LYS A 71 3.81 -4.05 -18.32
C LYS A 71 3.06 -4.91 -19.35
N VAL A 72 1.95 -4.42 -19.93
CA VAL A 72 1.11 -5.13 -20.92
C VAL A 72 1.05 -4.36 -22.24
N GLU A 73 0.84 -5.04 -23.36
CA GLU A 73 0.64 -4.40 -24.68
C GLU A 73 -0.52 -3.40 -24.64
N LEU A 74 -0.18 -2.11 -24.80
CA LEU A 74 -1.02 -0.90 -24.72
C LEU A 74 -2.19 -0.84 -25.72
N LYS A 75 -2.46 -1.90 -26.50
CA LYS A 75 -3.30 -1.85 -27.70
C LYS A 75 -4.79 -1.58 -27.40
N ASP A 76 -5.23 -1.73 -26.15
CA ASP A 76 -6.63 -1.51 -25.76
C ASP A 76 -6.86 -0.27 -24.86
N LEU A 77 -5.83 0.56 -24.60
CA LEU A 77 -5.94 1.70 -23.67
C LEU A 77 -6.94 2.77 -24.11
N ALA A 78 -7.08 3.02 -25.41
CA ALA A 78 -8.05 3.97 -25.94
C ALA A 78 -9.51 3.55 -25.65
N SER A 79 -9.73 2.28 -25.29
CA SER A 79 -11.05 1.76 -24.91
C SER A 79 -11.39 1.97 -23.43
N LEU A 80 -10.50 2.57 -22.63
CA LEU A 80 -10.70 2.75 -21.19
C LEU A 80 -11.29 4.10 -20.81
N GLU A 81 -11.27 5.07 -21.72
CA GLU A 81 -11.83 6.41 -21.49
C GLU A 81 -13.34 6.31 -21.20
N GLY A 82 -13.76 6.89 -20.07
CA GLY A 82 -15.16 6.88 -19.65
C GLY A 82 -15.72 5.54 -19.19
N LYS A 83 -14.89 4.48 -19.07
CA LYS A 83 -15.32 3.20 -18.50
C LYS A 83 -15.26 3.22 -16.98
N LYS A 84 -16.22 2.53 -16.34
CA LYS A 84 -16.14 2.23 -14.91
C LYS A 84 -15.07 1.17 -14.68
N VAL A 85 -13.97 1.57 -14.05
CA VAL A 85 -12.84 0.72 -13.72
C VAL A 85 -12.53 0.85 -12.23
N ASN A 86 -11.89 -0.17 -11.67
CA ASN A 86 -11.28 -0.09 -10.35
C ASN A 86 -9.76 -0.11 -10.51
N LEU A 87 -9.06 0.57 -9.62
CA LEU A 87 -7.61 0.52 -9.54
C LEU A 87 -7.23 -0.39 -8.38
N VAL A 88 -6.38 -1.38 -8.63
CA VAL A 88 -5.84 -2.24 -7.58
C VAL A 88 -4.37 -1.97 -7.43
N VAL A 89 -4.00 -1.37 -6.30
CA VAL A 89 -2.63 -1.01 -5.94
C VAL A 89 -2.05 -2.14 -5.12
N LEU A 90 -0.94 -2.73 -5.56
CA LEU A 90 -0.16 -3.72 -4.81
C LEU A 90 1.02 -3.00 -4.20
N TYR A 91 1.29 -3.24 -2.92
CA TYR A 91 2.31 -2.53 -2.16
C TYR A 91 2.99 -3.43 -1.13
N GLU A 92 4.17 -3.04 -0.69
CA GLU A 92 4.95 -3.74 0.34
C GLU A 92 4.24 -3.63 1.70
N ALA A 93 4.12 -4.73 2.44
CA ALA A 93 3.40 -4.77 3.71
C ALA A 93 4.02 -3.85 4.78
N ASP A 94 5.30 -3.50 4.65
CA ASP A 94 6.03 -2.58 5.52
C ASP A 94 6.01 -1.11 5.04
N ALA A 95 5.26 -0.80 3.98
CA ALA A 95 5.09 0.56 3.47
C ALA A 95 4.69 1.53 4.60
N PRO A 96 5.51 2.56 4.91
CA PRO A 96 5.24 3.47 6.04
C PRO A 96 3.89 4.19 5.92
N TRP A 97 3.46 4.48 4.70
CA TRP A 97 2.18 5.15 4.44
C TRP A 97 0.98 4.24 4.68
N ALA A 98 1.14 2.92 4.69
CA ALA A 98 0.06 1.98 4.95
C ALA A 98 -0.13 1.71 6.46
N GLU A 99 0.79 2.17 7.33
CA GLU A 99 0.73 1.91 8.78
C GLU A 99 -0.59 2.38 9.44
N THR A 100 -1.21 3.42 8.90
CA THR A 100 -2.50 3.92 9.39
C THR A 100 -3.61 2.87 9.33
N PHE A 101 -3.53 1.92 8.39
CA PHE A 101 -4.48 0.84 8.22
C PHE A 101 -4.45 -0.18 9.38
N ASN A 102 -3.39 -0.18 10.20
CA ASN A 102 -3.32 -1.00 11.41
C ASN A 102 -4.40 -0.64 12.43
N SER A 103 -4.95 0.57 12.34
CA SER A 103 -6.08 1.02 13.16
C SER A 103 -7.44 0.48 12.69
N GLY A 104 -7.49 -0.21 11.55
CA GLY A 104 -8.72 -0.66 10.88
C GLY A 104 -9.49 0.47 10.19
N LYS A 105 -8.90 1.67 10.08
CA LYS A 105 -9.42 2.79 9.30
C LYS A 105 -8.80 2.78 7.92
N TYR A 106 -9.63 2.87 6.88
CA TYR A 106 -9.22 2.75 5.49
C TYR A 106 -9.67 3.95 4.66
N ASP A 107 -9.76 5.13 5.26
CA ASP A 107 -10.23 6.37 4.63
C ASP A 107 -9.09 7.22 4.03
N LYS A 108 -7.89 7.11 4.59
CA LYS A 108 -6.71 7.90 4.20
C LYS A 108 -5.43 7.09 4.43
N THR A 109 -4.39 7.34 3.63
CA THR A 109 -3.03 6.83 3.85
C THR A 109 -2.18 7.79 4.70
N GLY A 110 -1.02 7.36 5.16
CA GLY A 110 -0.03 8.20 5.83
C GLY A 110 0.77 9.12 4.90
N ASP A 111 0.57 9.05 3.57
CA ASP A 111 1.33 9.80 2.58
C ASP A 111 0.48 10.88 1.91
N ASP A 112 0.88 12.15 2.04
CA ASP A 112 0.11 13.28 1.51
C ASP A 112 0.10 13.33 -0.02
N ASN A 113 1.13 12.80 -0.71
CA ASN A 113 1.16 12.75 -2.16
C ASN A 113 0.15 11.74 -2.70
N LEU A 114 0.14 10.51 -2.15
CA LEU A 114 -0.85 9.49 -2.48
C LEU A 114 -2.28 9.97 -2.17
N ASN A 115 -2.49 10.61 -1.02
CA ASN A 115 -3.80 11.19 -0.69
C ASN A 115 -4.21 12.30 -1.67
N GLY A 116 -3.28 13.16 -2.06
CA GLY A 116 -3.53 14.21 -3.05
C GLY A 116 -3.89 13.65 -4.43
N LEU A 117 -3.23 12.58 -4.86
CA LEU A 117 -3.60 11.86 -6.09
C LEU A 117 -5.00 11.27 -5.98
N MET A 118 -5.32 10.57 -4.88
CA MET A 118 -6.65 10.02 -4.67
C MET A 118 -7.72 11.11 -4.70
N GLU A 119 -7.50 12.25 -4.05
CA GLU A 119 -8.43 13.38 -4.08
C GLU A 119 -8.57 13.97 -5.51
N SER A 120 -7.46 14.16 -6.24
CA SER A 120 -7.50 14.74 -7.60
C SER A 120 -8.25 13.88 -8.62
N TYR A 121 -8.28 12.57 -8.40
CA TYR A 121 -8.94 11.60 -9.26
C TYR A 121 -10.26 11.08 -8.66
N GLU A 122 -10.72 11.69 -7.55
CA GLU A 122 -11.92 11.30 -6.82
C GLU A 122 -11.98 9.80 -6.50
N LEU A 123 -10.85 9.24 -6.03
CA LEU A 123 -10.69 7.84 -5.67
C LEU A 123 -10.99 7.62 -4.18
N GLU A 124 -11.74 6.57 -3.90
CA GLU A 124 -11.99 6.10 -2.55
C GLU A 124 -11.38 4.71 -2.32
N ILE A 125 -10.79 4.53 -1.15
CA ILE A 125 -10.36 3.22 -0.69
C ILE A 125 -11.60 2.42 -0.28
N VAL A 126 -11.94 1.41 -1.06
CA VAL A 126 -13.08 0.52 -0.75
C VAL A 126 -12.66 -0.75 -0.03
N LYS A 127 -11.38 -1.14 -0.15
CA LYS A 127 -10.86 -2.37 0.44
C LYS A 127 -9.34 -2.37 0.58
N GLN A 128 -8.85 -2.86 1.70
CA GLN A 128 -7.47 -3.36 1.85
C GLN A 128 -7.50 -4.88 2.02
N PHE A 129 -6.48 -5.58 1.54
CA PHE A 129 -6.34 -7.02 1.67
C PHE A 129 -4.87 -7.46 1.69
N ALA A 130 -4.57 -8.52 2.44
CA ALA A 130 -3.25 -9.16 2.41
C ALA A 130 -3.12 -10.15 1.24
N ILE A 131 -1.96 -10.17 0.59
CA ILE A 131 -1.62 -11.11 -0.48
C ILE A 131 -0.81 -12.26 0.13
N ASP A 132 0.34 -11.91 0.70
CA ASP A 132 1.26 -12.79 1.43
C ASP A 132 1.87 -12.06 2.64
N GLU A 133 3.02 -12.50 3.14
CA GLU A 133 3.69 -11.91 4.31
C GLU A 133 4.39 -10.58 4.03
N ASP A 134 4.79 -10.36 2.78
CA ASP A 134 5.56 -9.19 2.36
C ASP A 134 4.72 -8.21 1.52
N ASN A 135 3.55 -8.64 1.03
CA ASN A 135 2.76 -7.90 0.07
C ASN A 135 1.29 -7.77 0.48
N GLU A 136 0.75 -6.58 0.25
CA GLU A 136 -0.65 -6.23 0.45
C GLU A 136 -1.24 -5.55 -0.78
N GLY A 137 -2.55 -5.33 -0.75
CA GLY A 137 -3.29 -4.70 -1.82
C GLY A 137 -4.38 -3.76 -1.33
N LEU A 138 -4.59 -2.70 -2.11
CA LEU A 138 -5.61 -1.68 -1.92
C LEU A 138 -6.49 -1.62 -3.16
N VAL A 139 -7.80 -1.60 -2.98
CA VAL A 139 -8.76 -1.36 -4.07
C VAL A 139 -9.22 0.08 -3.94
N LEU A 140 -9.00 0.85 -5.01
CA LEU A 140 -9.49 2.19 -5.20
C LEU A 140 -10.64 2.18 -6.21
N GLU A 141 -11.79 2.69 -5.81
CA GLU A 141 -12.95 2.90 -6.70
C GLU A 141 -13.10 4.40 -6.96
N PRO A 142 -13.20 4.82 -8.23
CA PRO A 142 -13.45 6.22 -8.53
C PRO A 142 -14.95 6.53 -8.32
N ASN A 143 -15.23 7.66 -7.66
CA ASN A 143 -16.60 8.16 -7.44
C ASN A 143 -17.29 8.60 -8.74
N VAL A 144 -16.48 8.99 -9.72
CA VAL A 144 -16.89 9.37 -11.08
C VAL A 144 -16.15 8.53 -12.11
N ALA A 145 -16.62 8.48 -13.35
CA ALA A 145 -15.85 7.81 -14.40
C ALA A 145 -14.52 8.55 -14.61
N LEU A 146 -13.40 7.82 -14.53
CA LEU A 146 -12.09 8.42 -14.75
C LEU A 146 -11.95 8.88 -16.20
N GLU A 147 -11.60 10.15 -16.40
CA GLU A 147 -11.26 10.69 -17.72
C GLU A 147 -10.04 9.97 -18.29
N ASN A 148 -9.03 9.70 -17.46
CA ASN A 148 -7.80 9.04 -17.87
C ASN A 148 -7.29 8.02 -16.84
N ALA A 149 -7.93 6.84 -16.81
CA ALA A 149 -7.54 5.75 -15.92
C ALA A 149 -6.08 5.28 -16.11
N VAL A 150 -5.53 5.48 -17.31
CA VAL A 150 -4.15 5.11 -17.66
C VAL A 150 -3.17 6.00 -16.91
N GLU A 151 -3.39 7.30 -16.96
CA GLU A 151 -2.55 8.28 -16.29
C GLU A 151 -2.65 8.15 -14.78
N THR A 152 -3.88 8.01 -14.26
CA THR A 152 -4.10 7.76 -12.83
C THR A 152 -3.32 6.53 -12.35
N ALA A 153 -3.42 5.41 -13.07
CA ALA A 153 -2.69 4.20 -12.70
C ALA A 153 -1.17 4.36 -12.82
N ARG A 154 -0.69 5.11 -13.82
CA ARG A 154 0.72 5.44 -14.01
C ARG A 154 1.27 6.24 -12.83
N GLU A 155 0.57 7.30 -12.43
CA GLU A 155 1.00 8.17 -11.33
C GLU A 155 0.97 7.45 -9.98
N LEU A 156 -0.08 6.68 -9.70
CA LEU A 156 -0.13 5.86 -8.49
C LEU A 156 1.01 4.83 -8.42
N SER A 157 1.43 4.28 -9.57
CA SER A 157 2.55 3.32 -9.61
C SER A 157 3.93 3.95 -9.38
N LEU A 158 4.02 5.28 -9.27
CA LEU A 158 5.25 6.01 -8.95
C LEU A 158 5.39 6.29 -7.45
N ILE A 159 4.38 5.99 -6.63
CA ILE A 159 4.45 6.17 -5.19
C ILE A 159 5.41 5.14 -4.58
N ASP A 160 6.25 5.58 -3.65
CA ASP A 160 7.21 4.70 -2.98
C ASP A 160 6.49 3.53 -2.28
N HIS A 161 7.10 2.35 -2.33
CA HIS A 161 6.54 1.07 -1.86
C HIS A 161 5.32 0.55 -2.62
N VAL A 162 4.83 1.26 -3.65
CA VAL A 162 3.87 0.68 -4.61
C VAL A 162 4.62 -0.19 -5.60
N LEU A 163 4.30 -1.49 -5.58
CA LEU A 163 4.90 -2.49 -6.46
C LEU A 163 4.26 -2.46 -7.84
N MET A 164 2.94 -2.35 -7.90
CA MET A 164 2.20 -2.39 -9.15
C MET A 164 0.81 -1.80 -9.00
N VAL A 165 0.30 -1.18 -10.06
CA VAL A 165 -1.10 -0.76 -10.15
C VAL A 165 -1.77 -1.43 -11.33
N HIS A 166 -2.87 -2.13 -11.06
CA HIS A 166 -3.71 -2.75 -12.06
C HIS A 166 -4.95 -1.91 -12.34
N VAL A 167 -5.24 -1.68 -13.61
CA VAL A 167 -6.55 -1.19 -14.04
C VAL A 167 -7.44 -2.41 -14.27
N LYS A 168 -8.49 -2.55 -13.47
CA LYS A 168 -9.39 -3.71 -13.48
C LYS A 168 -10.74 -3.35 -14.07
N GLU A 169 -11.25 -4.22 -14.93
CA GLU A 169 -12.62 -4.13 -15.43
C GLU A 169 -13.61 -4.44 -14.30
N VAL A 170 -14.62 -3.60 -14.13
CA VAL A 170 -15.76 -3.92 -13.25
C VAL A 170 -16.77 -4.71 -14.09
N PRO A 171 -17.07 -5.99 -13.75
CA PRO A 171 -18.08 -6.75 -14.46
C PRO A 171 -19.41 -6.00 -14.40
N GLN A 172 -20.00 -5.71 -15.55
CA GLN A 172 -21.40 -5.31 -15.63
C GLN A 172 -22.22 -6.57 -15.33
N GLU A 173 -23.09 -6.53 -14.32
CA GLU A 173 -24.09 -7.59 -14.19
C GLU A 173 -24.96 -7.52 -15.46
N GLU A 174 -24.89 -8.56 -16.29
CA GLU A 174 -25.78 -8.68 -17.44
C GLU A 174 -27.20 -8.65 -16.88
N ASN A 175 -27.96 -7.59 -17.20
CA ASN A 175 -29.38 -7.58 -16.91
C ASN A 175 -30.01 -8.75 -17.65
N GLU A 176 -30.31 -9.84 -16.95
CA GLU A 176 -31.19 -10.92 -17.39
C GLU A 176 -32.60 -10.33 -17.59
N ASN A 177 -32.79 -9.56 -18.64
CA ASN A 177 -34.11 -9.11 -19.07
C ASN A 177 -34.20 -9.12 -20.59
N THR A 178 -33.83 -10.26 -21.18
CA THR A 178 -34.13 -10.56 -22.58
C THR A 178 -35.15 -11.70 -22.60
N THR A 179 -36.42 -11.28 -22.69
CA THR A 179 -37.54 -11.97 -23.33
C THR A 179 -37.70 -13.46 -22.99
N ALA A 180 -38.54 -13.73 -21.99
CA ALA A 180 -39.34 -14.95 -22.02
C ALA A 180 -40.27 -14.84 -23.24
N ASP A 181 -39.84 -15.39 -24.37
CA ASP A 181 -40.72 -15.66 -25.50
C ASP A 181 -41.83 -16.60 -25.00
N ILE A 182 -43.03 -16.04 -24.98
CA ILE A 182 -44.28 -16.73 -24.69
C ILE A 182 -44.54 -17.64 -25.90
N ASN A 183 -44.60 -18.95 -25.69
CA ASN A 183 -45.10 -19.93 -26.66
C ASN A 183 -46.30 -20.66 -26.07
#